data_AF-A0A965DJV4-F1
#
_entry.id   AF-A0A965DJV4-F1
#
_cell.length_a   1.000
_cell.length_b   1.000
_cell.length_c   1.000
_cell.angle_alpha   90.00
_cell.angle_beta   90.00
_cell.angle_gamma   90.00
#
_symmetry.space_group_name_H-M   'P 1'
#
loop_
_entity.id
_entity.type
_entity.pdbx_description
1 polymer ?
#
loop_
_entity_poly.entity_id
_entity_poly.type
_entity_poly.pdbx_seq_one_letter_code
_entity_poly.pdbx_strand_id
1 'polypeptide(L)'
;MSNASLRSQGWFGRTGKDGFIYRAWMKNQGIPDEEFRGKPVIGICNTWSELTPCNAHFRELAESVKRGVIAAGGFPLEFPVMSLGETLIKPTAMLYRNLASMDAEESIRANPLDGVVLLCGCDKTTPSLVMGACSVNIPTIVVSGGPMLTGRYEGKNIGTSDIWRFADAVRSGDMSQEQLTVAEACMC
;
A
#
# COMPACT_ATOMS: atom_id res chain seq x y z
N MET A 1 6.15 -21.46 22.44
CA MET A 1 5.57 -20.19 21.95
C MET A 1 4.23 -20.03 22.64
N SER A 2 3.96 -18.90 23.28
CA SER A 2 2.79 -18.73 24.14
C SER A 2 1.48 -19.02 23.39
N ASN A 3 0.63 -19.87 23.96
CA ASN A 3 -0.75 -20.20 23.57
C ASN A 3 -1.71 -19.00 23.67
N ALA A 4 -1.30 -17.80 23.26
CA ALA A 4 -2.19 -16.66 23.19
C ALA A 4 -3.09 -16.82 21.95
N SER A 5 -4.40 -16.84 22.17
CA SER A 5 -5.37 -16.81 21.07
C SER A 5 -5.15 -15.55 20.22
N LEU A 6 -5.04 -15.74 18.91
CA LEU A 6 -4.98 -14.64 17.94
C LEU A 6 -6.24 -13.75 18.03
N ARG A 7 -6.09 -12.46 17.73
CA ARG A 7 -7.18 -11.49 17.90
C ARG A 7 -8.31 -11.69 16.89
N SER A 8 -8.01 -12.24 15.71
CA SER A 8 -8.99 -12.65 14.70
C SER A 8 -10.02 -13.65 15.24
N GLN A 9 -9.66 -14.46 16.24
CA GLN A 9 -10.58 -15.37 16.91
C GLN A 9 -11.66 -14.64 17.72
N GLY A 10 -11.43 -13.37 18.07
CA GLY A 10 -12.46 -12.46 18.57
C GLY A 10 -13.62 -12.22 17.60
N TRP A 11 -13.46 -12.56 16.33
CA TRP A 11 -14.52 -12.60 15.32
C TRP A 11 -14.81 -14.04 14.90
N PHE A 12 -13.82 -14.68 14.29
CA PHE A 12 -14.00 -15.94 13.58
C PHE A 12 -14.06 -17.17 14.50
N GLY A 13 -13.55 -17.06 15.72
CA GLY A 13 -13.63 -18.10 16.74
C GLY A 13 -14.94 -18.08 17.54
N ARG A 14 -15.77 -17.03 17.40
CA ARG A 14 -17.03 -16.92 18.14
C ARG A 14 -18.03 -18.00 17.72
N THR A 15 -18.90 -18.38 18.65
CA THR A 15 -20.04 -19.26 18.42
C THR A 15 -21.34 -18.46 18.42
N GLY A 16 -22.47 -19.10 18.08
CA GLY A 16 -23.77 -18.44 18.02
C GLY A 16 -23.90 -17.43 16.88
N LYS A 17 -24.86 -16.50 17.02
CA LYS A 17 -25.23 -15.54 15.96
C LYS A 17 -24.06 -14.66 15.50
N ASP A 18 -23.17 -14.26 16.42
CA ASP A 18 -22.07 -13.34 16.13
C ASP A 18 -20.99 -14.02 15.28
N GLY A 19 -20.53 -15.21 15.68
CA GLY A 19 -19.57 -15.96 14.86
C GLY A 19 -20.16 -16.42 13.52
N PHE A 20 -21.46 -16.76 13.52
CA PHE A 20 -22.18 -17.10 12.30
C PHE A 20 -22.15 -15.95 11.29
N ILE A 21 -22.54 -14.73 11.71
CA ILE A 21 -22.60 -13.60 10.78
C ILE A 21 -21.21 -13.26 10.23
N TYR A 22 -20.17 -13.19 11.07
CA TYR A 22 -18.83 -12.85 10.61
C TYR A 22 -18.28 -13.86 9.58
N ARG A 23 -18.41 -15.17 9.85
CA ARG A 23 -17.92 -16.20 8.92
C ARG A 23 -18.78 -16.33 7.67
N ALA A 24 -20.11 -16.22 7.78
CA ALA A 24 -21.02 -16.35 6.64
C ALA A 24 -20.76 -15.27 5.58
N TRP A 25 -20.55 -14.01 6.00
CA TRP A 25 -20.24 -12.92 5.09
C TRP A 25 -18.86 -13.06 4.44
N MET A 26 -17.86 -13.63 5.11
CA MET A 26 -16.57 -13.92 4.47
C MET A 26 -16.65 -15.10 3.49
N LYS A 27 -17.46 -16.12 3.80
CA LYS A 27 -17.66 -17.30 2.95
C LYS A 27 -18.34 -17.00 1.62
N ASN A 28 -19.05 -15.88 1.47
CA ASN A 28 -19.68 -15.50 0.20
C ASN A 28 -18.66 -15.28 -0.93
N GLN A 29 -17.38 -15.09 -0.60
CA GLN A 29 -16.25 -14.97 -1.53
C GLN A 29 -15.67 -16.34 -1.95
N GLY A 30 -16.24 -17.46 -1.49
CA GLY A 30 -15.73 -18.80 -1.76
C GLY A 30 -14.62 -19.27 -0.80
N ILE A 31 -14.49 -18.62 0.36
CA ILE A 31 -13.46 -18.92 1.36
C ILE A 31 -13.85 -20.16 2.17
N PRO A 32 -13.02 -21.22 2.24
CA PRO A 32 -13.31 -22.43 3.01
C PRO A 32 -13.41 -22.19 4.53
N ASP A 33 -14.14 -23.06 5.24
CA ASP A 33 -14.29 -22.96 6.70
C ASP A 33 -12.94 -23.08 7.45
N GLU A 34 -12.00 -23.83 6.89
CA GLU A 34 -10.67 -24.06 7.48
C GLU A 34 -9.87 -22.76 7.67
N GLU A 35 -10.04 -21.76 6.80
CA GLU A 35 -9.34 -20.48 6.90
C GLU A 35 -9.66 -19.72 8.18
N PHE A 36 -10.82 -19.98 8.79
CA PHE A 36 -11.27 -19.31 10.01
C PHE A 36 -10.79 -20.01 11.29
N ARG A 37 -10.23 -21.21 11.20
CA ARG A 37 -9.92 -22.10 12.33
C ARG A 37 -8.53 -21.84 12.94
N GLY A 38 -8.30 -20.61 13.37
CA GLY A 38 -7.07 -20.24 14.10
C GLY A 38 -5.85 -19.95 13.22
N LYS A 39 -6.00 -19.94 11.89
CA LYS A 39 -4.94 -19.44 11.00
C LYS A 39 -4.67 -17.95 11.26
N PRO A 40 -3.41 -17.48 11.20
CA PRO A 40 -3.11 -16.06 11.24
C PRO A 40 -3.75 -15.33 10.06
N VAL A 41 -4.60 -14.34 10.36
CA VAL A 41 -5.19 -13.49 9.33
C VAL A 41 -4.24 -12.34 9.03
N ILE A 42 -3.68 -12.31 7.81
CA ILE A 42 -2.69 -11.32 7.42
C ILE A 42 -3.33 -10.27 6.52
N GLY A 43 -3.39 -9.05 7.01
CA GLY A 43 -3.85 -7.90 6.24
C GLY A 43 -2.78 -7.42 5.26
N ILE A 44 -3.14 -7.21 4.01
CA ILE A 44 -2.25 -6.60 3.00
C ILE A 44 -2.79 -5.19 2.75
N CYS A 45 -2.19 -4.22 3.43
CA CYS A 45 -2.58 -2.82 3.36
C CYS A 45 -2.05 -2.21 2.07
N ASN A 46 -2.93 -2.00 1.09
CA ASN A 46 -2.55 -1.62 -0.25
C ASN A 46 -2.82 -0.13 -0.52
N THR A 47 -1.78 0.61 -0.92
CA THR A 47 -1.87 2.01 -1.37
C THR A 47 -1.87 2.14 -2.90
N TRP A 48 -2.31 1.11 -3.61
CA TRP A 48 -2.57 1.17 -5.04
C TRP A 48 -3.68 2.17 -5.37
N SER A 49 -3.47 2.97 -6.41
CA SER A 49 -4.50 3.79 -7.06
C SER A 49 -4.03 4.19 -8.44
N GLU A 50 -4.93 4.26 -9.42
CA GLU A 50 -4.63 4.85 -10.74
C GLU A 50 -4.25 6.34 -10.63
N LEU A 51 -4.65 7.01 -9.54
CA LEU A 51 -4.25 8.38 -9.20
C LEU A 51 -2.91 8.45 -8.46
N THR A 52 -2.21 7.34 -8.26
CA THR A 52 -0.89 7.29 -7.60
C THR A 52 0.05 6.39 -8.39
N PRO A 53 0.60 6.89 -9.50
CA PRO A 53 1.32 6.07 -10.47
C PRO A 53 2.58 5.41 -9.90
N CYS A 54 3.22 6.00 -8.88
CA CYS A 54 4.35 5.40 -8.16
C CYS A 54 4.01 4.03 -7.53
N ASN A 55 2.72 3.76 -7.30
CA ASN A 55 2.23 2.54 -6.66
C ASN A 55 1.41 1.68 -7.64
N ALA A 56 1.43 1.97 -8.95
CA ALA A 56 0.54 1.35 -9.94
C ALA A 56 0.66 -0.18 -10.02
N HIS A 57 1.86 -0.72 -9.78
CA HIS A 57 2.16 -2.16 -9.79
C HIS A 57 1.78 -2.89 -8.50
N PHE A 58 1.23 -2.21 -7.49
CA PHE A 58 1.03 -2.82 -6.17
C PHE A 58 -0.03 -3.92 -6.15
N ARG A 59 -0.96 -3.96 -7.11
CA ARG A 59 -1.89 -5.10 -7.24
C ARG A 59 -1.14 -6.42 -7.51
N GLU A 60 -0.13 -6.39 -8.38
CA GLU A 60 0.69 -7.58 -8.69
C GLU A 60 1.58 -7.97 -7.51
N LEU A 61 2.10 -6.96 -6.80
CA LEU A 61 2.87 -7.17 -5.59
C LEU A 61 2.00 -7.78 -4.47
N ALA A 62 0.76 -7.30 -4.30
CA ALA A 62 -0.20 -7.85 -3.35
C ALA A 62 -0.50 -9.33 -3.63
N GLU A 63 -0.71 -9.72 -4.89
CA GLU A 63 -0.87 -11.12 -5.28
C GLU A 63 0.35 -11.98 -4.92
N SER A 64 1.56 -11.43 -5.07
CA SER A 64 2.79 -12.11 -4.67
C SER A 64 2.88 -12.29 -3.15
N VAL A 65 2.48 -11.27 -2.39
CA VAL A 65 2.37 -11.35 -0.93
C VAL A 65 1.32 -12.37 -0.49
N LYS A 66 0.13 -12.39 -1.11
CA LYS A 66 -0.93 -13.38 -0.83
C LYS A 66 -0.41 -14.81 -0.98
N ARG A 67 0.31 -15.10 -2.07
CA ARG A 67 0.92 -16.42 -2.29
C ARG A 67 1.91 -16.79 -1.18
N GLY A 68 2.74 -15.84 -0.73
CA GLY A 68 3.67 -16.05 0.38
C GLY A 68 2.95 -16.36 1.70
N VAL A 69 1.87 -15.64 2.02
CA VAL A 69 1.05 -15.88 3.21
C VAL A 69 0.40 -17.26 3.16
N ILE A 70 -0.20 -17.64 2.03
CA ILE A 70 -0.83 -18.96 1.84
C ILE A 70 0.20 -20.09 1.99
N ALA A 71 1.38 -19.94 1.37
CA ALA A 71 2.45 -20.92 1.47
C ALA A 71 2.96 -21.10 2.91
N ALA A 72 2.88 -20.05 3.74
CA ALA A 72 3.20 -20.10 5.16
C ALA A 72 2.03 -20.57 6.05
N GLY A 73 0.88 -20.92 5.47
CA GLY A 73 -0.30 -21.40 6.21
C GLY A 73 -1.16 -20.30 6.84
N GLY A 74 -1.00 -19.05 6.42
CA GLY A 74 -1.85 -17.92 6.83
C GLY A 74 -3.05 -17.69 5.90
N PHE A 75 -3.96 -16.83 6.34
CA PHE A 75 -5.13 -16.40 5.58
C PHE A 75 -4.97 -14.94 5.15
N PRO A 76 -4.63 -14.64 3.88
CA PRO A 76 -4.40 -13.26 3.45
C PRO A 76 -5.70 -12.53 3.10
N LEU A 77 -5.81 -11.27 3.52
CA LEU A 77 -6.88 -10.37 3.15
C LEU A 77 -6.29 -9.02 2.72
N GLU A 78 -6.53 -8.63 1.48
CA GLU A 78 -6.12 -7.32 0.99
C GLU A 78 -7.18 -6.26 1.32
N PHE A 79 -6.74 -5.08 1.73
CA PHE A 79 -7.62 -3.94 1.96
C PHE A 79 -6.95 -2.64 1.52
N PRO A 80 -7.70 -1.69 0.94
CA PRO A 80 -7.18 -0.40 0.52
C PRO A 80 -7.14 0.59 1.69
N VAL A 81 -6.26 1.57 1.58
CA VAL A 81 -6.30 2.82 2.36
C VAL A 81 -6.05 4.01 1.42
N MET A 82 -6.26 5.23 1.90
CA MET A 82 -6.00 6.44 1.11
C MET A 82 -4.57 6.43 0.52
N SER A 83 -4.50 6.47 -0.81
CA SER A 83 -3.24 6.57 -1.52
C SER A 83 -2.84 8.03 -1.72
N LEU A 84 -1.59 8.36 -1.40
CA LEU A 84 -1.07 9.72 -1.38
C LEU A 84 -0.08 9.95 -2.52
N GLY A 85 -0.61 10.25 -3.71
CA GLY A 85 0.18 10.62 -4.89
C GLY A 85 0.74 12.04 -4.80
N GLU A 86 2.02 12.16 -4.43
CA GLU A 86 2.72 13.44 -4.22
C GLU A 86 2.56 14.43 -5.38
N THR A 87 2.60 13.91 -6.61
CA THR A 87 2.59 14.72 -7.83
C THR A 87 1.21 15.27 -8.19
N LEU A 88 0.12 14.66 -7.73
CA LEU A 88 -1.24 14.98 -8.18
C LEU A 88 -2.13 15.59 -7.09
N ILE A 89 -1.92 15.23 -5.82
CA ILE A 89 -2.81 15.67 -4.74
C ILE A 89 -2.54 17.13 -4.35
N LYS A 90 -3.61 17.92 -4.17
CA LYS A 90 -3.55 19.34 -3.77
C LYS A 90 -4.17 19.53 -2.38
N PRO A 91 -3.70 20.49 -1.57
CA PRO A 91 -2.61 21.45 -1.85
C PRO A 91 -1.21 20.83 -1.74
N THR A 92 -1.04 19.76 -0.97
CA THR A 92 0.17 18.94 -0.87
C THR A 92 -0.19 17.60 -0.21
N ALA A 93 0.48 16.50 -0.60
CA ALA A 93 0.23 15.19 0.03
C ALA A 93 0.54 15.18 1.53
N MET A 94 1.44 16.06 1.98
CA MET A 94 1.79 16.16 3.39
C MET A 94 0.57 16.48 4.27
N LEU A 95 -0.37 17.30 3.77
CA LEU A 95 -1.60 17.65 4.49
C LEU A 95 -2.44 16.40 4.83
N TYR A 96 -2.40 15.39 3.96
CA TYR A 96 -3.21 14.19 4.06
C TYR A 96 -2.48 12.99 4.68
N ARG A 97 -1.17 13.10 4.97
CA ARG A 97 -0.39 12.04 5.63
C ARG A 97 -1.05 11.56 6.93
N ASN A 98 -1.52 12.49 7.77
CA ASN A 98 -2.16 12.15 9.03
C ASN A 98 -3.53 11.50 8.82
N LEU A 99 -4.26 11.93 7.79
CA LEU A 99 -5.54 11.32 7.43
C LEU A 99 -5.34 9.86 6.99
N ALA A 100 -4.38 9.60 6.10
CA ALA A 100 -4.04 8.25 5.68
C ALA A 100 -3.52 7.38 6.85
N SER A 101 -2.84 7.99 7.82
CA SER A 101 -2.41 7.30 9.04
C SER A 101 -3.59 6.88 9.91
N MET A 102 -4.60 7.75 10.10
CA MET A 102 -5.82 7.41 10.84
C MET A 102 -6.63 6.34 10.11
N ASP A 103 -6.73 6.44 8.78
CA ASP A 103 -7.38 5.43 7.94
C ASP A 103 -6.70 4.05 8.10
N ALA A 104 -5.37 4.00 8.03
CA ALA A 104 -4.61 2.77 8.26
C ALA A 104 -4.78 2.24 9.69
N GLU A 105 -4.70 3.10 10.71
CA GLU A 105 -4.90 2.70 12.11
C GLU A 105 -6.26 2.04 12.32
N GLU A 106 -7.34 2.71 11.92
CA GLU A 106 -8.70 2.22 12.15
C GLU A 106 -9.01 1.00 11.28
N SER A 107 -8.55 0.99 10.03
CA SER A 107 -8.67 -0.19 9.16
C SER A 107 -8.00 -1.42 9.76
N ILE A 108 -6.84 -1.25 10.39
CA ILE A 108 -6.13 -2.37 11.03
C ILE A 108 -6.81 -2.77 12.35
N ARG A 109 -7.15 -1.79 13.20
CA ARG A 109 -7.71 -2.02 14.55
C ARG A 109 -9.11 -2.63 14.49
N ALA A 110 -9.96 -2.15 13.59
CA ALA A 110 -11.38 -2.54 13.54
C ALA A 110 -11.65 -3.87 12.83
N ASN A 111 -10.70 -4.36 12.03
CA ASN A 111 -10.84 -5.61 11.26
C ASN A 111 -10.11 -6.79 11.94
N PRO A 112 -10.47 -8.05 11.64
CA PRO A 112 -9.93 -9.24 12.30
C PRO A 112 -8.53 -9.63 11.77
N LEU A 113 -7.57 -8.71 11.81
CA LEU A 113 -6.19 -8.90 11.33
C LEU A 113 -5.24 -9.23 12.49
N ASP A 114 -4.40 -10.24 12.34
CA ASP A 114 -3.41 -10.65 13.34
C ASP A 114 -2.01 -10.11 13.07
N GLY A 115 -1.73 -9.78 11.81
CA GLY A 115 -0.54 -9.08 11.36
C GLY A 115 -0.79 -8.37 10.05
N VAL A 116 0.09 -7.45 9.66
CA VAL A 116 -0.10 -6.66 8.44
C VAL A 116 1.18 -6.54 7.60
N VAL A 117 0.99 -6.53 6.29
CA VAL A 117 2.00 -6.15 5.30
C VAL A 117 1.62 -4.77 4.77
N LEU A 118 2.53 -3.82 4.88
CA LEU A 118 2.35 -2.46 4.40
C LEU A 118 2.99 -2.34 3.01
N LEU A 119 2.17 -2.20 1.97
CA LEU A 119 2.66 -1.89 0.63
C LEU A 119 2.85 -0.39 0.51
N CYS A 120 4.10 0.06 0.57
CA CYS A 120 4.49 1.46 0.61
C CYS A 120 5.31 1.86 -0.62
N GLY A 121 5.12 3.06 -1.15
CA GLY A 121 5.89 3.56 -2.30
C GLY A 121 6.01 5.06 -2.27
N CYS A 122 5.06 5.75 -2.92
CA CYS A 122 5.01 7.20 -3.03
C CYS A 122 5.25 7.91 -1.69
N ASP A 123 6.08 8.95 -1.69
CA ASP A 123 6.48 9.83 -0.58
C ASP A 123 5.80 9.61 0.77
N LYS A 124 4.52 9.98 0.89
CA LYS A 124 3.81 10.03 2.18
C LYS A 124 3.15 8.71 2.59
N THR A 125 3.07 7.73 1.69
CA THR A 125 2.49 6.41 1.98
C THR A 125 3.30 5.63 3.00
N THR A 126 4.63 5.66 2.89
CA THR A 126 5.52 4.98 3.85
C THR A 126 5.32 5.48 5.29
N PRO A 127 5.47 6.78 5.59
CA PRO A 127 5.27 7.26 6.96
C PRO A 127 3.81 7.13 7.42
N SER A 128 2.80 7.35 6.56
CA SER A 128 1.40 7.25 6.99
C SER A 128 1.02 5.84 7.43
N LEU A 129 1.40 4.83 6.65
CA LEU A 129 1.13 3.42 6.96
C LEU A 129 1.88 2.97 8.21
N VAL A 130 3.16 3.32 8.35
CA VAL A 130 3.97 2.96 9.52
C VAL A 130 3.42 3.62 10.78
N MET A 131 3.03 4.90 10.72
CA MET A 131 2.40 5.60 11.85
C MET A 131 1.11 4.89 12.29
N GLY A 132 0.20 4.61 11.36
CA GLY A 132 -1.06 3.93 11.67
C GLY A 132 -0.87 2.53 12.26
N ALA A 133 0.04 1.74 11.68
CA ALA A 133 0.35 0.41 12.20
C ALA A 133 1.00 0.46 13.60
N CYS A 134 1.88 1.43 13.86
CA CYS A 134 2.49 1.62 15.18
C CYS A 134 1.45 1.92 16.26
N SER A 135 0.40 2.70 15.95
CA SER A 135 -0.69 2.99 16.89
C SER A 135 -1.50 1.74 17.28
N VAL A 136 -1.56 0.73 16.41
CA VAL A 136 -2.25 -0.55 16.70
C VAL A 136 -1.31 -1.54 17.41
N ASN A 137 -0.03 -1.55 17.04
CA ASN A 137 1.01 -2.39 17.63
C ASN A 137 0.75 -3.91 17.48
N ILE A 138 0.48 -4.36 16.25
CA ILE A 138 0.45 -5.78 15.87
C ILE A 138 1.63 -6.09 14.91
N PRO A 139 2.05 -7.37 14.77
CA PRO A 139 3.16 -7.74 13.87
C PRO A 139 3.01 -7.13 12.49
N THR A 140 4.02 -6.37 12.07
CA THR A 140 3.96 -5.54 10.86
C THR A 140 5.27 -5.63 10.09
N ILE A 141 5.18 -5.69 8.76
CA ILE A 141 6.34 -5.61 7.86
C ILE A 141 6.04 -4.66 6.69
N VAL A 142 7.06 -3.91 6.25
CA VAL A 142 6.97 -3.02 5.10
C VAL A 142 7.53 -3.73 3.87
N VAL A 143 6.81 -3.63 2.75
CA VAL A 143 7.32 -3.96 1.42
C VAL A 143 7.31 -2.69 0.59
N SER A 144 8.50 -2.26 0.15
CA SER A 144 8.63 -1.09 -0.71
C SER A 144 8.35 -1.45 -2.17
N GLY A 145 7.68 -0.54 -2.88
CA GLY A 145 7.46 -0.64 -4.32
C GLY A 145 8.72 -0.63 -5.18
N GLY A 146 9.78 0.04 -4.69
CA GLY A 146 11.02 0.25 -5.43
C GLY A 146 11.03 1.51 -6.31
N PRO A 147 12.22 1.96 -6.74
CA PRO A 147 12.37 3.11 -7.63
C PRO A 147 12.06 2.76 -9.09
N MET A 148 11.79 3.79 -9.89
CA MET A 148 11.72 3.67 -11.35
C MET A 148 13.11 3.36 -11.93
N LEU A 149 13.13 2.85 -13.17
CA LEU A 149 14.36 2.74 -13.95
C LEU A 149 14.90 4.13 -14.30
N THR A 150 16.18 4.21 -14.65
CA THR A 150 16.81 5.47 -15.05
C THR A 150 16.27 5.95 -16.40
N GLY A 151 15.72 7.17 -16.43
CA GLY A 151 15.29 7.82 -17.66
C GLY A 151 16.46 8.20 -18.57
N ARG A 152 16.19 8.34 -19.88
CA ARG A 152 17.21 8.68 -20.88
C ARG A 152 16.72 9.70 -21.90
N TYR A 153 17.39 10.83 -21.98
CA TYR A 153 17.11 11.89 -22.95
C TYR A 153 18.40 12.26 -23.70
N GLU A 154 18.37 12.19 -25.03
CA GLU A 154 19.52 12.48 -25.91
C GLU A 154 20.81 11.73 -25.51
N GLY A 155 20.68 10.45 -25.16
CA GLY A 155 21.81 9.61 -24.76
C GLY A 155 22.36 9.89 -23.35
N LYS A 156 21.77 10.84 -22.61
CA LYS A 156 22.14 11.17 -21.23
C LYS A 156 21.15 10.58 -20.24
N ASN A 157 21.64 10.18 -19.08
CA ASN A 157 20.79 9.79 -17.97
C ASN A 157 20.08 11.01 -17.40
N ILE A 158 18.79 10.87 -17.12
CA ILE A 158 17.97 11.86 -16.43
C ILE A 158 17.21 11.21 -15.28
N GLY A 159 16.84 12.00 -14.29
CA GLY A 159 15.99 11.58 -13.17
C GLY A 159 14.99 12.66 -12.80
N THR A 160 14.17 12.38 -11.79
CA THR A 160 13.09 13.30 -11.36
C THR A 160 13.62 14.68 -10.91
N SER A 161 14.85 14.76 -10.40
CA SER A 161 15.48 16.05 -10.04
C SER A 161 15.76 16.95 -11.24
N ASP A 162 15.86 16.40 -12.45
CA ASP A 162 16.13 17.17 -13.67
C ASP A 162 14.97 18.06 -14.09
N ILE A 163 13.76 17.84 -13.57
CA ILE A 163 12.59 18.70 -13.81
C ILE A 163 12.94 20.17 -13.54
N TRP A 164 13.63 20.46 -12.44
CA TRP A 164 14.01 21.83 -12.07
C TRP A 164 15.02 22.42 -13.05
N ARG A 165 16.02 21.63 -13.46
CA ARG A 165 17.04 22.04 -14.44
C ARG A 165 16.42 22.32 -15.80
N PHE A 166 15.51 21.46 -16.26
CA PHE A 166 14.83 21.67 -17.54
C PHE A 166 13.85 22.84 -17.49
N ALA A 167 13.13 23.04 -16.39
CA ALA A 167 12.29 24.22 -16.21
C ALA A 167 13.11 25.53 -16.26
N ASP A 168 14.29 25.55 -15.62
CA ASP A 168 15.20 26.69 -15.68
C ASP A 168 15.76 26.92 -17.10
N ALA A 169 16.12 25.85 -17.82
CA ALA A 169 16.61 25.91 -19.19
C ALA A 169 15.55 26.43 -20.18
N VAL A 170 14.29 26.06 -19.99
CA VAL A 170 13.17 26.63 -20.77
C VAL A 170 13.01 28.12 -20.47
N ARG A 171 13.12 28.51 -19.20
CA ARG A 171 13.04 29.93 -18.79
C ARG A 171 14.19 30.77 -19.32
N SER A 172 15.40 30.23 -19.43
CA SER A 172 16.58 30.92 -19.99
C SER A 172 16.62 30.93 -21.53
N GLY A 173 15.81 30.10 -22.18
CA GLY A 173 15.79 29.93 -23.64
C GLY A 173 16.81 28.91 -24.16
N ASP A 174 17.49 28.17 -23.28
CA ASP A 174 18.44 27.11 -23.65
C ASP A 174 17.72 25.80 -24.07
N MET A 175 16.43 25.68 -23.78
CA MET A 175 15.56 24.56 -24.17
C MET A 175 14.21 25.09 -24.64
N SER A 176 13.64 24.51 -25.71
CA SER A 176 12.29 24.83 -26.16
C SER A 176 11.23 24.07 -25.34
N GLN A 177 9.98 24.55 -25.36
CA GLN A 177 8.87 23.86 -24.70
C GLN A 177 8.61 22.48 -25.32
N GLU A 178 8.80 22.35 -26.64
CA GLU A 178 8.68 21.08 -27.35
C GLU A 178 9.78 20.10 -26.92
N GLN A 179 11.02 20.57 -26.74
CA GLN A 179 12.11 19.75 -26.21
C GLN A 179 11.81 19.25 -24.79
N LEU A 180 11.25 20.10 -23.93
CA LEU A 180 10.81 19.71 -22.59
C LEU A 180 9.72 18.62 -22.66
N THR A 181 8.71 18.77 -23.51
CA THR A 181 7.65 17.76 -23.67
C THR A 181 8.19 16.41 -24.17
N VAL A 182 9.22 16.40 -25.03
CA VAL A 182 9.90 15.15 -25.39
C VAL A 182 10.66 14.56 -24.20
N ALA A 183 11.33 15.39 -23.40
CA ALA A 183 12.03 14.95 -22.20
C ALA A 183 11.08 14.38 -21.13
N GLU A 184 9.85 14.89 -21.01
CA GLU A 184 8.81 14.35 -20.10
C GLU A 184 8.55 12.86 -20.35
N ALA A 185 8.39 12.47 -21.62
CA ALA A 185 8.16 11.07 -22.01
C ALA A 185 9.37 10.15 -21.78
N CYS A 186 10.55 10.73 -21.54
CA CYS A 186 11.80 10.01 -21.32
C CYS A 186 12.14 9.82 -19.83
N MET A 187 11.34 10.42 -18.93
CA MET A 187 11.65 10.52 -17.49
C MET A 187 11.26 9.27 -16.70
N CYS A 188 10.12 8.66 -17.01
CA CYS A 188 9.49 7.57 -16.25
C CYS A 188 9.39 6.29 -17.08
#